data_AF-A0A2T9JI77-F1
#
_entry.id   AF-A0A2T9JI77-F1
#
_cell.length_a   1.000
_cell.length_b   1.000
_cell.length_c   1.000
_cell.angle_alpha   90.00
_cell.angle_beta   90.00
_cell.angle_gamma   90.00
#
_symmetry.space_group_name_H-M   'P 1'
#
loop_
_entity.id
_entity.type
_entity.pdbx_description
1 polymer ?
#
loop_
_entity_poly.entity_id
_entity_poly.type
_entity_poly.pdbx_seq_one_letter_code
_entity_poly.pdbx_strand_id
1 'polypeptide(L)'
;MDMEQEAEALLLRIRLLREAPDAGQLTQAQVSLYRDLGRKVEQITRKMAAAPDAETAERLWTQGAELIQTYLDEHFALPTVH
;
A
#
# COMPACT_ATOMS: atom_id res chain seq x y z
N MET A 1 5.28 14.53 9.44
CA MET A 1 6.17 13.42 9.07
C MET A 1 6.63 13.66 7.65
N ASP A 2 7.84 13.27 7.30
CA ASP A 2 8.37 13.47 5.96
C ASP A 2 7.69 12.49 4.99
N MET A 3 7.12 12.98 3.87
CA MET A 3 6.45 12.12 2.89
C MET A 3 7.39 11.03 2.36
N GLU A 4 8.71 11.30 2.32
CA GLU A 4 9.72 10.33 1.94
C GLU A 4 9.81 9.17 2.94
N GLN A 5 9.79 9.46 4.25
CA GLN A 5 9.83 8.43 5.29
C GLN A 5 8.57 7.57 5.30
N GLU A 6 7.40 8.20 5.12
CA GLU A 6 6.13 7.49 5.03
C GLU A 6 6.06 6.59 3.79
N ALA A 7 6.54 7.10 2.64
CA ALA A 7 6.65 6.32 1.43
C ALA A 7 7.61 5.14 1.60
N GLU A 8 8.77 5.34 2.25
CA GLU A 8 9.75 4.27 2.47
C GLU A 8 9.20 3.17 3.40
N ALA A 9 8.51 3.54 4.48
CA ALA A 9 7.86 2.58 5.37
C ALA A 9 6.76 1.76 4.66
N LEU A 10 5.95 2.41 3.82
CA LEU A 10 4.94 1.74 3.01
C LEU A 10 5.58 0.78 1.99
N LEU A 11 6.64 1.23 1.30
CA LEU A 11 7.37 0.41 0.33
C LEU A 11 7.99 -0.82 0.99
N LEU A 12 8.53 -0.69 2.20
CA LEU A 12 9.08 -1.81 2.97
C LEU A 12 7.99 -2.83 3.30
N ARG A 13 6.83 -2.40 3.81
CA ARG A 13 5.69 -3.31 4.10
C ARG A 13 5.21 -4.02 2.83
N ILE A 14 5.11 -3.29 1.71
CA ILE A 14 4.70 -3.86 0.42
C ILE A 14 5.71 -4.92 -0.07
N ARG A 15 7.02 -4.68 0.10
CA ARG A 15 8.07 -5.66 -0.26
C ARG A 15 7.95 -6.94 0.56
N LEU A 16 7.82 -6.83 1.87
CA LEU A 16 7.65 -7.99 2.76
C LEU A 16 6.43 -8.83 2.35
N LEU A 17 5.32 -8.18 2.01
CA LEU A 17 4.11 -8.85 1.56
C LEU A 17 4.23 -9.49 0.18
N ARG A 18 5.09 -8.95 -0.69
CA ARG A 18 5.38 -9.55 -1.99
C ARG A 18 6.17 -10.86 -1.83
N GLU A 19 7.05 -10.95 -0.84
CA GLU A 19 7.89 -12.13 -0.57
C GLU A 19 7.16 -13.19 0.27
N ALA A 20 6.17 -12.78 1.07
CA ALA A 20 5.35 -13.65 1.91
C ALA A 20 4.66 -14.83 1.17
N PRO A 21 4.06 -14.67 -0.03
CA PRO A 21 3.44 -15.79 -0.73
C PRO A 21 4.47 -16.84 -1.22
N ASP A 22 5.67 -16.41 -1.63
CA ASP A 22 6.76 -17.34 -1.98
C ASP A 22 7.30 -18.07 -0.75
N ALA A 23 7.19 -17.45 0.43
CA ALA A 23 7.49 -18.05 1.73
C ALA A 23 6.33 -18.91 2.30
N GLY A 24 5.20 -19.04 1.59
CA GLY A 24 4.00 -19.77 2.06
C GLY A 24 3.27 -19.11 3.23
N GLN A 25 3.55 -17.83 3.50
CA GLN A 25 3.04 -17.10 4.67
C GLN A 25 1.67 -16.44 4.42
N LEU A 26 1.21 -16.36 3.17
CA LEU A 26 -0.10 -15.82 2.82
C LEU A 26 -1.10 -16.92 2.47
N THR A 27 -2.33 -16.76 2.97
CA THR A 27 -3.48 -17.55 2.50
C THR A 27 -3.91 -17.15 1.09
N GLN A 28 -4.63 -18.02 0.38
CA GLN A 28 -5.16 -17.70 -0.95
C GLN A 28 -6.09 -16.47 -0.93
N ALA A 29 -6.86 -16.28 0.15
CA ALA A 29 -7.68 -15.11 0.36
C ALA A 29 -6.84 -13.83 0.45
N GLN A 30 -5.75 -13.86 1.25
CA GLN A 30 -4.80 -12.75 1.36
C GLN A 30 -4.09 -12.44 0.05
N VAL A 31 -3.75 -13.44 -0.77
CA VAL A 31 -3.20 -13.22 -2.11
C VAL A 31 -4.20 -12.48 -3.01
N SER A 32 -5.49 -12.82 -2.93
CA SER A 32 -6.53 -12.11 -3.68
C SER A 32 -6.66 -10.66 -3.20
N LEU A 33 -6.69 -10.44 -1.88
CA LEU A 33 -6.72 -9.11 -1.28
C LEU A 33 -5.52 -8.26 -1.70
N TYR A 34 -4.31 -8.83 -1.68
CA TYR A 34 -3.10 -8.14 -2.13
C TYR A 34 -3.17 -7.71 -3.61
N ARG A 35 -3.72 -8.56 -4.49
CA ARG A 35 -3.93 -8.20 -5.90
C ARG A 35 -4.94 -7.07 -6.06
N ASP A 36 -6.02 -7.09 -5.28
CA ASP A 36 -7.02 -6.02 -5.32
C ASP A 36 -6.47 -4.70 -4.76
N LEU A 37 -5.63 -4.74 -3.73
CA LEU A 37 -4.87 -3.57 -3.27
C LEU A 37 -3.99 -3.01 -4.41
N GLY A 38 -3.24 -3.86 -5.10
CA GLY A 38 -2.39 -3.45 -6.23
C GLY A 38 -3.18 -2.70 -7.32
N ARG A 39 -4.39 -3.17 -7.66
CA ARG A 39 -5.28 -2.50 -8.62
C ARG A 39 -5.76 -1.13 -8.13
N LYS A 40 -6.12 -1.01 -6.85
CA LYS A 40 -6.56 0.27 -6.26
C LYS A 40 -5.42 1.29 -6.25
N VAL A 41 -4.23 0.87 -5.85
CA VAL A 41 -3.03 1.72 -5.86
C VAL A 41 -2.70 2.18 -7.28
N GLU A 42 -2.72 1.27 -8.26
CA GLU A 42 -2.50 1.62 -9.68
C GLU A 42 -3.49 2.70 -10.17
N GLN A 43 -4.77 2.59 -9.80
CA GLN A 43 -5.76 3.61 -10.16
C GLN A 43 -5.45 4.96 -9.53
N ILE A 44 -5.03 5.01 -8.27
CA ILE A 44 -4.65 6.26 -7.59
C ILE A 44 -3.40 6.85 -8.23
N THR A 45 -2.37 6.06 -8.51
CA THR A 45 -1.16 6.52 -9.19
C THR A 45 -1.47 7.09 -10.57
N ARG A 46 -2.38 6.47 -11.34
CA ARG A 46 -2.82 7.00 -12.64
C ARG A 46 -3.55 8.32 -12.50
N LYS A 47 -4.44 8.47 -11.50
CA LYS A 47 -5.12 9.74 -11.22
C LYS A 47 -4.13 10.82 -10.82
N MET A 48 -3.13 10.47 -10.01
CA MET A 48 -2.09 11.39 -9.55
C MET A 48 -1.22 11.86 -10.71
N ALA A 49 -0.83 10.96 -11.62
CA ALA A 49 -0.10 11.30 -12.84
C ALA A 49 -0.90 12.19 -13.81
N ALA A 50 -2.23 12.10 -13.77
CA ALA A 50 -3.15 12.93 -14.55
C ALA A 50 -3.64 14.18 -13.79
N ALA A 51 -3.12 14.45 -12.58
CA ALA A 51 -3.57 15.58 -11.78
C ALA A 51 -3.20 16.92 -12.44
N PRO A 52 -4.11 17.90 -12.46
CA PRO A 52 -3.87 19.19 -13.10
C PRO A 52 -2.96 20.12 -12.29
N ASP A 53 -2.78 19.86 -11.00
CA ASP A 53 -2.03 20.70 -10.07
C ASP A 53 -1.44 19.86 -8.92
N ALA A 54 -0.46 20.45 -8.23
CA ALA A 54 0.27 19.80 -7.15
C ALA A 54 -0.60 19.50 -5.92
N GLU A 55 -1.60 20.33 -5.62
CA GLU A 55 -2.52 20.14 -4.49
C GLU A 55 -3.42 18.91 -4.72
N THR A 56 -3.91 18.74 -5.95
CA THR A 56 -4.67 17.56 -6.36
C THR A 56 -3.80 16.30 -6.30
N ALA A 57 -2.55 16.37 -6.76
CA ALA A 57 -1.61 15.26 -6.68
C ALA A 57 -1.30 14.87 -5.22
N GLU A 58 -1.11 15.85 -4.33
CA GLU A 58 -0.85 15.64 -2.91
C GLU A 58 -2.07 15.00 -2.21
N ARG A 59 -3.28 15.46 -2.49
CA ARG A 59 -4.51 14.83 -1.96
C ARG A 59 -4.64 13.37 -2.40
N LEU A 60 -4.33 13.09 -3.66
CA LEU A 60 -4.34 11.72 -4.18
C LEU A 60 -3.25 10.86 -3.54
N TRP A 61 -2.08 11.44 -3.27
CA TRP A 61 -1.02 10.79 -2.50
C TRP A 61 -1.49 10.43 -1.08
N THR A 62 -2.07 11.38 -0.33
CA THR A 62 -2.55 11.13 1.04
C THR A 62 -3.62 10.05 1.06
N GLN A 63 -4.58 10.11 0.13
CA GLN A 63 -5.62 9.06 0.01
C GLN A 63 -5.03 7.69 -0.33
N GLY A 64 -4.01 7.65 -1.20
CA GLY A 64 -3.31 6.41 -1.54
C GLY A 64 -2.55 5.83 -0.34
N ALA A 65 -1.82 6.68 0.39
CA ALA A 65 -1.07 6.28 1.57
C ALA A 65 -1.99 5.73 2.68
N GLU A 66 -3.07 6.45 2.99
CA GLU A 66 -4.07 6.04 3.98
C GLU A 66 -4.73 4.71 3.57
N LEU A 67 -5.15 4.59 2.30
CA LEU A 67 -5.73 3.35 1.78
C LEU A 67 -4.77 2.17 1.94
N ILE A 68 -3.49 2.34 1.63
CA ILE A 68 -2.50 1.27 1.80
C ILE A 68 -2.38 0.93 3.30
N GLN A 69 -2.19 1.92 4.17
CA GLN A 69 -2.02 1.68 5.61
C GLN A 69 -3.21 0.92 6.20
N THR A 70 -4.43 1.42 6.02
CA THR A 70 -5.64 0.77 6.51
C THR A 70 -5.77 -0.65 5.99
N TYR A 71 -5.55 -0.85 4.68
CA TYR A 71 -5.69 -2.17 4.07
C TYR A 71 -4.66 -3.17 4.61
N LEU A 72 -3.43 -2.70 4.84
CA LEU A 72 -2.38 -3.53 5.42
C LEU A 72 -2.67 -3.86 6.88
N ASP A 73 -3.15 -2.90 7.67
CA ASP A 73 -3.49 -3.12 9.07
C ASP A 73 -4.68 -4.09 9.24
N GLU A 74 -5.70 -3.99 8.38
CA GLU A 74 -6.91 -4.84 8.44
C GLU A 74 -6.67 -6.28 8.00
N HIS A 75 -5.81 -6.50 7.02
CA HIS A 75 -5.68 -7.81 6.34
C HIS A 75 -4.33 -8.50 6.54
N PHE A 76 -3.32 -7.74 6.96
CA PHE A 76 -1.93 -8.17 7.06
C PHE A 76 -1.30 -7.63 8.34
N ALA A 77 -1.88 -8.02 9.48
CA ALA A 77 -1.32 -7.71 10.79
C ALA A 77 0.17 -8.11 10.80
N LEU A 78 1.05 -7.11 10.99
CA LEU A 78 2.45 -7.39 11.26
C LEU A 78 2.49 -8.24 12.52
N PRO A 79 3.30 -9.32 12.57
CA PRO A 79 3.52 -10.01 13.83
C PRO A 79 4.06 -8.97 14.82
N THR A 80 3.29 -8.66 15.86
CA THR A 80 3.76 -7.86 16.99
C THR A 80 4.91 -8.63 17.61
N VAL A 81 6.13 -8.21 17.29
CA VAL A 81 7.33 -8.69 17.95
C VAL A 81 7.26 -8.11 19.36
N HIS A 82 6.84 -8.94 20.31
CA HIS A 82 6.89 -8.66 21.74
C HIS A 82 8.33 -8.82 22.26
#